data_AF-A0A6C0AXR7-F1
#
_entry.id   AF-A0A6C0AXR7-F1
#
_cell.length_a   1.000
_cell.length_b   1.000
_cell.length_c   1.000
_cell.angle_alpha   90.00
_cell.angle_beta   90.00
_cell.angle_gamma   90.00
#
_symmetry.space_group_name_H-M   'P 1'
#
loop_
_entity.id
_entity.type
_entity.pdbx_description
1 polymer ?
#
loop_
_entity_poly.entity_id
_entity_poly.type
_entity_poly.pdbx_seq_one_letter_code
_entity_poly.pdbx_strand_id
1 'polypeptide(L)' 'MLSESNNISKLLTLTRESDLNIRGSKHKVYNYDGNIVNLIDAKVWYSYDGNYVEPTSYSNSCLCNTCTIC' A
#
# COMPACT_ATOMS: atom_id res chain seq x y z
N MET A 1 -32.37 7.33 -15.54
CA MET A 1 -31.39 7.42 -16.65
C MET A 1 -30.08 7.86 -16.06
N LEU A 2 -29.03 7.14 -16.40
CA LEU A 2 -27.72 7.11 -15.76
C LEU A 2 -27.07 8.50 -15.79
N SER A 3 -26.71 9.06 -14.63
CA SER A 3 -25.54 9.92 -14.54
C SER A 3 -24.49 9.13 -13.76
N GLU A 4 -23.55 8.59 -14.53
CA GLU A 4 -22.38 7.88 -14.07
C GLU A 4 -21.78 8.63 -12.88
N SER A 5 -21.73 7.95 -11.73
CA SER A 5 -20.92 8.40 -10.60
C SER A 5 -19.48 8.31 -11.06
N ASN A 6 -19.04 9.40 -11.69
CA ASN A 6 -17.71 9.66 -12.18
C ASN A 6 -16.69 9.05 -11.23
N ASN A 7 -16.14 7.91 -11.64
CA ASN A 7 -15.10 7.18 -10.93
C ASN A 7 -13.77 7.94 -11.11
N ILE A 8 -13.76 9.24 -10.82
CA ILE A 8 -12.59 10.13 -10.71
C ILE A 8 -11.85 9.81 -9.41
N SER A 9 -11.92 8.57 -8.92
CA SER A 9 -11.37 8.18 -7.63
C SER A 9 -9.94 7.65 -7.73
N LYS A 10 -9.38 7.47 -8.94
CA LYS A 10 -8.12 6.72 -9.09
C LYS A 10 -7.26 7.12 -10.28
N LEU A 11 -7.08 8.42 -10.51
CA LEU A 11 -5.96 8.89 -11.33
C LEU A 11 -5.22 10.07 -10.67
N LEU A 12 -5.15 10.07 -9.34
CA LEU A 12 -4.03 10.71 -8.68
C LEU A 12 -2.86 9.76 -8.84
N THR A 13 -1.84 10.14 -9.61
CA THR A 13 -0.55 9.46 -9.60
C THR A 13 -0.10 9.35 -8.15
N LEU A 14 -0.20 8.15 -7.59
CA LEU A 14 0.20 7.92 -6.20
C LEU A 14 1.69 8.27 -6.15
N THR A 15 2.08 9.24 -5.34
CA THR A 15 3.47 9.54 -5.09
C THR A 15 3.88 8.96 -3.75
N ARG A 16 5.19 8.86 -3.56
CA ARG A 16 5.75 8.49 -2.27
C ARG A 16 5.25 9.38 -1.14
N GLU A 17 5.15 10.68 -1.41
CA GLU A 17 4.68 11.68 -0.45
C GLU A 17 3.18 11.52 -0.17
N SER A 18 2.35 11.30 -1.20
CA SER A 18 0.92 11.07 -0.98
C SER A 18 0.67 9.79 -0.19
N ASP A 19 1.43 8.71 -0.45
CA ASP A 19 1.34 7.46 0.30
C ASP A 19 1.72 7.65 1.77
N LEU A 20 2.81 8.39 2.04
CA LEU A 20 3.19 8.77 3.40
C LEU A 20 2.11 9.64 4.09
N ASN A 21 1.45 10.54 3.37
CA ASN A 21 0.40 11.39 3.91
C ASN A 21 -0.90 10.61 4.18
N ILE A 22 -1.25 9.66 3.32
CA ILE A 22 -2.50 8.87 3.43
C ILE A 22 -2.35 7.76 4.48
N ARG A 23 -1.28 6.97 4.41
CA ARG A 23 -1.08 5.80 5.28
C ARG A 23 -0.28 6.13 6.54
N GLY A 24 0.58 7.15 6.49
CA GLY A 24 1.43 7.56 7.60
C GLY A 24 2.82 6.92 7.56
N SER A 25 3.83 7.66 8.03
CA SER A 25 5.24 7.24 8.04
C SER A 25 5.51 5.96 8.82
N LYS A 26 4.74 5.70 9.88
CA LYS A 26 4.87 4.51 10.75
C LYS A 26 4.05 3.30 10.30
N HIS A 27 3.31 3.41 9.20
CA HIS A 27 2.52 2.31 8.66
C HIS A 27 3.41 1.11 8.33
N LYS A 28 3.02 -0.10 8.72
CA LYS A 28 3.85 -1.29 8.50
C LYS A 28 3.69 -1.83 7.09
N VAL A 29 4.81 -2.15 6.44
CA VAL A 29 4.85 -2.73 5.09
C VAL A 29 5.88 -3.83 4.98
N TYR A 30 5.74 -4.65 3.96
CA TYR A 30 6.81 -5.54 3.53
C TYR A 30 7.81 -4.79 2.65
N ASN A 31 9.10 -4.94 2.94
CA ASN A 31 10.17 -4.54 2.05
C ASN A 31 10.41 -5.63 0.97
N TYR A 32 11.34 -5.38 0.05
CA TYR A 32 11.67 -6.33 -1.03
C TYR A 32 12.15 -7.69 -0.50
N ASP A 33 12.83 -7.71 0.64
CA ASP A 33 13.33 -8.92 1.28
C ASP A 33 12.23 -9.66 2.09
N GLY A 34 10.97 -9.17 2.04
CA GLY A 34 9.85 -9.72 2.80
C GLY A 34 9.83 -9.35 4.29
N ASN A 35 10.71 -8.45 4.73
CA ASN A 35 10.77 -7.99 6.12
C ASN A 35 9.74 -6.89 6.39
N ILE A 36 9.18 -6.88 7.61
CA ILE A 36 8.24 -5.85 8.06
C ILE A 36 9.01 -4.60 8.50
N VAL A 37 8.82 -3.49 7.81
CA VAL A 37 9.45 -2.19 8.12
C VAL A 37 8.40 -1.09 8.23
N ASN A 38 8.78 0.08 8.76
CA ASN A 38 7.91 1.25 8.64
C ASN A 38 7.92 1.73 7.21
N LEU A 39 6.81 2.31 6.76
CA LEU A 39 6.66 2.82 5.43
C LEU A 39 7.80 3.78 5.10
N ILE A 40 8.13 4.74 5.98
CA ILE A 40 9.23 5.70 5.76
C ILE A 40 10.60 5.06 5.51
N ASP A 41 10.85 3.89 6.11
CA ASP A 41 12.12 3.15 6.02
C ASP A 41 12.16 2.20 4.80
N ALA A 42 11.02 2.00 4.13
CA ALA A 42 10.94 1.16 2.95
C ALA A 42 11.64 1.83 1.75
N LYS A 43 12.45 1.05 1.03
CA LYS A 43 13.03 1.48 -0.25
C LYS A 43 11.93 1.89 -1.22
N VAL A 44 12.15 2.98 -1.93
CA VAL A 44 11.22 3.51 -2.93
C VAL A 44 11.43 2.78 -4.25
N TRP A 45 10.33 2.41 -4.90
CA TRP A 45 10.34 1.73 -6.19
C TRP A 45 9.49 2.48 -7.19
N TYR A 46 9.90 2.37 -8.45
CA TYR A 46 9.19 2.92 -9.59
C TYR A 46 9.04 1.83 -10.64
N SER A 47 7.91 1.84 -11.36
CA SER A 47 7.69 0.99 -12.52
C SER A 47 8.62 1.40 -13.65
N TYR A 48 8.66 0.60 -14.71
CA TYR A 48 9.37 0.94 -15.94
C TYR A 48 8.96 2.31 -16.51
N ASP A 49 7.69 2.67 -16.36
CA ASP A 49 7.13 3.96 -16.80
C ASP A 49 7.42 5.12 -15.82
N GLY A 50 8.20 4.88 -14.76
CA GLY A 50 8.54 5.88 -13.74
C GLY A 50 7.44 6.14 -12.71
N ASN A 51 6.40 5.30 -12.64
CA ASN A 51 5.32 5.47 -11.67
C ASN A 51 5.69 4.83 -10.33
N TYR A 52 5.38 5.50 -9.21
CA TYR A 52 5.63 4.93 -7.88
C TYR A 52 4.89 3.61 -7.69
N VAL A 53 5.61 2.61 -7.17
CA VAL A 53 5.05 1.30 -6.83
C VAL A 53 4.84 1.26 -5.32
N GLU A 54 3.58 1.22 -4.92
CA GLU A 54 3.20 1.18 -3.51
C GLU A 54 3.67 -0.13 -2.84
N PRO A 55 4.39 -0.07 -1.70
CA PRO A 55 4.75 -1.25 -0.95
C PRO A 55 3.53 -1.86 -0.26
N THR A 56 3.46 -3.20 -0.29
CA THR A 56 2.34 -3.96 0.27
C THR A 56 2.21 -3.71 1.78
N SER A 57 1.01 -3.32 2.19
CA SER A 57 0.68 -3.13 3.60
C SER A 57 0.80 -4.44 4.38
N TYR A 58 1.44 -4.37 5.55
CA TYR A 58 1.39 -5.45 6.52
C TYR A 58 0.04 -5.40 7.24
N SER A 59 -0.77 -6.43 7.11
CA SER A 59 -1.92 -6.67 8.00
C SER A 59 -1.59 -7.84 8.91
N ASN A 60 -1.70 -7.63 10.22
CA ASN A 60 -1.62 -8.72 11.22
C ASN A 60 -2.91 -9.56 11.23
N SER A 61 -3.50 -9.72 10.06
CA SER A 61 -4.74 -10.42 9.86
C SER A 61 -4.42 -11.90 9.90
N CYS A 62 -4.44 -12.45 11.11
CA CYS A 62 -4.68 -13.87 11.34
C CYS A 62 -6.12 -14.19 10.86
N LEU A 63 -6.38 -14.05 9.56
CA LEU A 63 -7.65 -14.41 8.92
C LEU A 63 -7.60 -15.89 8.56
N CYS A 64 -7.25 -16.70 9.55
CA CYS A 64 -7.50 -18.12 9.48
C CYS A 64 -8.53 -18.46 10.55
N ASN A 65 -9.80 -18.25 10.22
CA ASN A 65 -10.91 -18.77 11.02
C ASN A 65 -11.02 -20.32 10.90
N THR A 66 -10.05 -20.98 10.25
CA THR A 66 -10.03 -22.42 9.99
C THR A 66 -8.67 -23.10 10.20
N CYS A 67 -7.72 -22.49 10.89
CA CYS A 67 -6.55 -23.22 11.40
C CYS A 67 -6.47 -23.03 12.91
N THR A 68 -6.91 -24.08 13.60
CA THR A 68 -6.67 -24.34 15.00
C THR A 68 -5.18 -24.16 15.34
N ILE A 69 -4.94 -23.33 16.35
CA ILE A 69 -3.68 -23.05 17.09
C ILE A 69 -2.81 -21.94 16.47
N CYS A 70 -2.89 -20.77 17.11
CA CYS A 70 -1.82 -19.78 17.18
C CYS A 70 -0.82 -20.16 18.29
#